data_AF-A0A397HD84-F1
#
_entry.id   AF-A0A397HD84-F1
#
_cell.length_a   1.000
_cell.length_b   1.000
_cell.length_c   1.000
_cell.angle_alpha   90.00
_cell.angle_beta   90.00
_cell.angle_gamma   90.00
#
_symmetry.space_group_name_H-M   'P 1'
#
loop_
_entity.id
_entity.type
_entity.pdbx_description
1 polymer ?
#
loop_
_entity_poly.entity_id
_entity_poly.type
_entity_poly.pdbx_seq_one_letter_code
_entity_poly.pdbx_strand_id
1 'polypeptide(L)'
;MGWRISITTLYASSGGNVFITAEHCLFNIDGPWFHKSWESRDSNTFGNSIGSRIFAKDNHPDIGYIDLGGNVQPTYNIQNSDDTEFPLLKITGWGIAGVGAFICRSSFTHIACGRILLTGQTVKIEETAGIVFNLDVISFSDTAPQMGDVGGAYFAFDNSHTDVDAVGIHVGSGCLQYPGYPPCTSTNVAFMEPIDRTLFSYDCGS
;
A
#
# COMPACT_ATOMS: atom_id res chain seq x y z
N MET A 1 -19.10 1.79 -2.56
CA MET A 1 -18.28 2.17 -1.39
C MET A 1 -17.03 2.83 -1.94
N GLY A 2 -16.71 4.06 -1.53
CA GLY A 2 -15.55 4.78 -2.03
C GLY A 2 -14.28 4.29 -1.33
N TRP A 3 -13.38 3.68 -2.08
CA TRP A 3 -12.06 3.24 -1.61
C TRP A 3 -11.17 4.48 -1.37
N ARG A 4 -10.30 4.40 -0.37
CA ARG A 4 -9.51 5.54 0.13
C ARG A 4 -8.06 5.12 0.23
N ILE A 5 -7.21 5.93 -0.36
CA ILE A 5 -5.89 5.50 -0.80
C ILE A 5 -4.83 6.28 -0.01
N SER A 6 -3.85 5.59 0.58
CA SER A 6 -2.70 6.20 1.29
C SER A 6 -1.52 6.32 0.33
N ILE A 7 -0.85 7.47 0.32
CA ILE A 7 0.00 7.93 -0.78
C ILE A 7 1.43 7.42 -0.72
N THR A 8 1.84 6.68 -1.76
CA THR A 8 3.24 6.55 -2.17
C THR A 8 3.37 7.10 -3.58
N THR A 9 3.98 8.28 -3.71
CA THR A 9 4.33 8.81 -5.03
C THR A 9 5.70 8.28 -5.44
N LEU A 10 5.80 7.74 -6.65
CA LEU A 10 7.07 7.40 -7.27
C LEU A 10 7.17 8.09 -8.63
N TYR A 11 8.37 8.55 -8.98
CA TYR A 11 8.64 9.11 -10.28
C TYR A 11 8.75 8.00 -11.31
N ALA A 12 7.97 8.13 -12.39
CA ALA A 12 8.16 7.36 -13.60
C ALA A 12 9.26 7.97 -14.48
N SER A 13 10.05 7.14 -15.14
CA SER A 13 11.04 7.52 -16.17
C SER A 13 10.43 8.32 -17.34
N SER A 14 9.14 8.14 -17.61
CA SER A 14 8.37 8.88 -18.62
C SER A 14 8.06 10.34 -18.24
N GLY A 15 8.47 10.80 -17.05
CA GLY A 15 8.26 12.16 -16.55
C GLY A 15 6.86 12.43 -15.99
N GLY A 16 5.99 11.42 -15.96
CA GLY A 16 4.67 11.48 -15.33
C GLY A 16 4.75 11.29 -13.81
N ASN A 17 3.93 12.05 -13.07
CA ASN A 17 3.72 11.83 -11.64
C ASN A 17 2.63 10.78 -11.47
N VAL A 18 2.99 9.61 -10.94
CA VAL A 18 2.04 8.52 -10.73
C VAL A 18 1.88 8.19 -9.25
N PHE A 19 0.69 7.72 -8.95
CA PHE A 19 0.32 7.17 -7.67
C PHE A 19 0.24 5.65 -7.79
N ILE A 20 0.82 4.91 -6.83
CA ILE A 20 0.81 3.43 -6.83
C ILE A 20 -0.06 2.88 -5.70
N THR A 21 -0.98 1.97 -6.04
CA THR A 21 -1.88 1.23 -5.12
C THR A 21 -1.92 -0.25 -5.50
N ALA A 22 -2.68 -1.07 -4.77
CA ALA A 22 -3.05 -2.41 -5.22
C ALA A 22 -3.91 -2.37 -6.50
N GLU A 23 -3.70 -3.30 -7.42
CA GLU A 23 -4.39 -3.37 -8.72
C GLU A 23 -5.88 -3.64 -8.54
N HIS A 24 -6.23 -4.57 -7.65
CA HIS A 24 -7.62 -4.95 -7.43
C HIS A 24 -8.48 -3.81 -6.84
N CYS A 25 -7.87 -2.75 -6.31
CA CYS A 25 -8.59 -1.51 -5.97
C CYS A 25 -9.06 -0.72 -7.21
N LEU A 26 -8.38 -0.91 -8.35
CA LEU A 26 -8.63 -0.22 -9.62
C LEU A 26 -9.34 -1.09 -10.65
N PHE A 27 -9.49 -2.39 -10.37
CA PHE A 27 -10.06 -3.36 -11.31
C PHE A 27 -11.48 -2.96 -11.73
N ASN A 28 -11.72 -2.88 -13.04
CA ASN A 28 -12.98 -2.41 -13.65
C ASN A 28 -13.47 -1.01 -13.21
N ILE A 29 -12.58 -0.16 -12.70
CA ILE A 29 -12.89 1.23 -12.30
C ILE A 29 -11.92 2.20 -13.00
N ASP A 30 -12.44 2.99 -13.95
CA ASP A 30 -11.63 3.94 -14.74
C ASP A 30 -11.36 5.28 -14.01
N GLY A 31 -12.17 5.63 -13.01
CA GLY A 31 -12.09 6.89 -12.26
C GLY A 31 -13.26 7.84 -12.54
N PRO A 32 -13.24 9.09 -12.03
CA PRO A 32 -12.10 9.79 -11.40
C PRO A 32 -11.77 9.31 -9.98
N TRP A 33 -10.51 9.46 -9.59
CA TRP A 33 -10.00 9.19 -8.24
C TRP A 33 -9.95 10.47 -7.41
N PHE A 34 -10.11 10.34 -6.09
CA PHE A 34 -10.18 11.47 -5.16
C PHE A 34 -9.31 11.24 -3.93
N HIS A 35 -8.69 12.31 -3.43
CA HIS A 35 -7.94 12.33 -2.18
C HIS A 35 -8.77 12.95 -1.07
N LYS A 36 -8.67 12.36 0.12
CA LYS A 36 -9.41 12.77 1.31
C LYS A 36 -8.52 12.62 2.55
N SER A 37 -8.51 13.62 3.43
CA SER A 37 -7.74 13.57 4.69
C SER A 37 -8.29 12.52 5.65
N TRP A 38 -7.43 12.00 6.54
CA TRP A 38 -7.84 11.11 7.64
C TRP A 38 -8.94 11.73 8.51
N GLU A 39 -8.82 13.01 8.85
CA GLU A 39 -9.82 13.74 9.67
C GLU A 39 -11.21 13.78 9.04
N SER A 40 -11.27 13.79 7.70
CA SER A 40 -12.55 13.81 6.99
C SER A 40 -13.05 12.41 6.67
N ARG A 41 -12.42 11.33 7.17
CA ARG A 41 -12.79 9.93 6.94
C ARG A 41 -14.31 9.75 6.99
N ASP A 42 -15.03 10.14 8.02
CA ASP A 42 -16.46 9.78 8.09
C ASP A 42 -17.41 10.67 7.24
N SER A 43 -16.90 11.64 6.48
CA SER A 43 -17.76 12.46 5.62
C SER A 43 -18.23 11.72 4.35
N ASN A 44 -19.40 12.09 3.83
CA ASN A 44 -19.92 11.58 2.55
C ASN A 44 -19.46 12.43 1.34
N THR A 45 -18.66 13.47 1.56
CA THR A 45 -18.16 14.33 0.49
C THR A 45 -16.96 13.66 -0.20
N PHE A 46 -16.98 13.66 -1.53
CA PHE A 46 -15.79 13.38 -2.33
C PHE A 46 -14.77 14.49 -2.06
N GLY A 47 -13.50 14.13 -1.91
CA GLY A 47 -12.43 15.09 -1.77
C GLY A 47 -12.00 15.67 -3.13
N ASN A 48 -10.77 16.14 -3.22
CA ASN A 48 -10.26 16.71 -4.47
C ASN A 48 -9.93 15.60 -5.46
N SER A 49 -10.31 15.78 -6.73
CA SER A 49 -9.93 14.83 -7.76
C SER A 49 -8.41 14.83 -7.92
N ILE A 50 -7.81 13.64 -7.90
CA ILE A 50 -6.38 13.46 -8.05
C ILE A 50 -5.98 12.93 -9.42
N GLY A 51 -6.94 12.41 -10.19
CA GLY A 51 -6.73 12.03 -11.59
C GLY A 51 -7.46 10.75 -11.98
N SER A 52 -6.93 10.04 -12.97
CA SER A 52 -7.57 8.88 -13.60
C SER A 52 -6.64 7.67 -13.62
N ARG A 53 -7.21 6.47 -13.73
CA ARG A 53 -6.40 5.25 -13.82
C ARG A 53 -5.56 5.27 -15.11
N ILE A 54 -4.27 4.93 -15.01
CA ILE A 54 -3.41 4.66 -16.19
C ILE A 54 -3.47 3.17 -16.51
N PHE A 55 -3.23 2.34 -15.51
CA PHE A 55 -2.93 0.94 -15.72
C PHE A 55 -3.36 0.10 -14.50
N ALA A 56 -4.11 -0.95 -14.79
CA ALA A 56 -4.41 -2.07 -13.90
C ALA A 56 -4.26 -3.31 -14.78
N LYS A 57 -3.30 -4.17 -14.47
CA LYS A 57 -3.05 -5.37 -15.26
C LYS A 57 -3.74 -6.54 -14.59
N ASP A 58 -4.74 -7.09 -15.28
CA ASP A 58 -5.24 -8.42 -14.97
C ASP A 58 -4.06 -9.40 -15.02
N ASN A 59 -3.60 -9.84 -13.85
CA ASN A 59 -2.49 -10.74 -13.55
C ASN A 59 -1.13 -10.10 -13.24
N HIS A 60 -0.52 -10.64 -12.17
CA HIS A 60 0.64 -10.24 -11.38
C HIS A 60 1.67 -9.30 -12.01
N PRO A 61 2.18 -8.33 -11.22
CA PRO A 61 1.94 -8.06 -9.78
C PRO A 61 0.59 -7.39 -9.44
N ASP A 62 0.11 -7.45 -8.18
CA ASP A 62 -1.16 -6.79 -7.74
C ASP A 62 -0.93 -5.28 -7.52
N ILE A 63 -0.61 -4.57 -8.60
CA ILE A 63 -0.32 -3.14 -8.59
C ILE A 63 -1.09 -2.36 -9.65
N GLY A 64 -1.66 -1.27 -9.18
CA GLY A 64 -2.37 -0.27 -9.96
C GLY A 64 -1.64 1.06 -9.96
N TYR A 65 -1.73 1.77 -11.09
CA TYR A 65 -1.17 3.11 -11.27
C TYR A 65 -2.28 4.12 -11.60
N ILE A 66 -2.28 5.26 -10.90
CA ILE A 66 -3.15 6.40 -11.14
C ILE A 66 -2.30 7.56 -11.65
N ASP A 67 -2.71 8.18 -12.77
CA ASP A 67 -2.11 9.41 -13.29
C ASP A 67 -2.57 10.56 -12.43
N LEU A 68 -1.65 11.42 -12.00
CA LEU A 68 -2.02 12.65 -11.30
C LEU A 68 -2.43 13.80 -12.24
N GLY A 69 -2.29 13.62 -13.55
CA GLY A 69 -2.86 14.48 -14.59
C GLY A 69 -2.45 15.96 -14.50
N GLY A 70 -1.36 16.27 -13.80
CA GLY A 70 -0.86 17.64 -13.56
C GLY A 70 -1.70 18.50 -12.60
N ASN A 71 -2.86 18.03 -12.13
CA ASN A 71 -3.75 18.80 -11.24
C ASN A 71 -3.32 18.73 -9.77
N VAL A 72 -2.49 17.74 -9.43
CA VAL A 72 -1.99 17.52 -8.08
C VAL A 72 -0.47 17.45 -8.13
N GLN A 73 0.18 18.30 -7.33
CA GLN A 73 1.61 18.18 -7.10
C GLN A 73 1.83 17.05 -6.09
N PRO A 74 2.50 15.95 -6.47
CA PRO A 74 2.78 14.90 -5.52
C PRO A 74 3.73 15.38 -4.43
N THR A 75 3.58 14.78 -3.25
CA THR A 75 4.53 14.90 -2.15
C THR A 75 5.21 13.56 -1.91
N TYR A 76 6.50 13.58 -1.59
CA TYR A 76 7.26 12.40 -1.16
C TYR A 76 7.08 12.18 0.34
N ASN A 77 5.82 12.12 0.78
CA ASN A 77 5.49 12.03 2.19
C ASN A 77 4.44 10.94 2.42
N ILE A 78 4.62 10.17 3.47
CA ILE A 78 3.64 9.21 3.99
C ILE A 78 2.98 9.84 5.21
N GLN A 79 1.67 9.72 5.32
CA GLN A 79 0.98 10.21 6.51
C GLN A 79 1.33 9.33 7.73
N ASN A 80 1.73 9.97 8.82
CA ASN A 80 2.27 9.30 10.00
C ASN A 80 1.31 9.32 11.19
N SER A 81 0.66 10.46 11.40
CA SER A 81 -0.22 10.65 12.54
C SER A 81 -1.38 11.57 12.17
N ASP A 82 -2.46 11.49 12.96
CA ASP A 82 -3.46 12.56 13.05
C ASP A 82 -2.91 13.76 13.84
N ASP A 83 -1.77 13.59 14.51
CA ASP A 83 -1.09 14.67 15.22
C ASP A 83 -0.52 15.68 14.24
N THR A 84 -0.89 16.94 14.45
CA THR A 84 -0.42 18.10 13.69
C THR A 84 1.09 18.37 13.84
N GLU A 85 1.74 17.84 14.87
CA GLU A 85 3.17 18.07 15.14
C GLU A 85 4.08 17.18 14.29
N PHE A 86 3.67 15.93 14.01
CA PHE A 86 4.41 14.98 13.17
C PHE A 86 3.51 14.27 12.15
N PRO A 87 2.81 15.03 11.28
CA PRO A 87 1.75 14.47 10.44
C PRO A 87 2.31 13.62 9.29
N LEU A 88 3.56 13.84 8.88
CA LEU A 88 4.13 13.31 7.66
C LEU A 88 5.56 12.79 7.86
N LEU A 89 5.87 11.66 7.26
CA LEU A 89 7.21 11.08 7.13
C LEU A 89 7.71 11.25 5.70
N LYS A 90 8.91 11.79 5.53
CA LYS A 90 9.48 12.00 4.21
C LYS A 90 10.06 10.70 3.65
N ILE A 91 9.68 10.38 2.42
CA ILE A 91 10.23 9.27 1.64
C ILE A 91 11.55 9.73 1.03
N THR A 92 12.66 9.12 1.41
CA THR A 92 14.00 9.41 0.88
C THR A 92 14.44 8.44 -0.22
N GLY A 93 13.81 7.27 -0.28
CA GLY A 93 14.08 6.27 -1.30
C GLY A 93 13.11 5.10 -1.23
N TRP A 94 13.57 3.99 -1.79
CA TRP A 94 12.92 2.70 -1.68
C TRP A 94 13.96 1.65 -1.27
N GLY A 95 13.50 0.63 -0.54
CA GLY A 95 14.37 -0.37 0.06
C GLY A 95 13.84 -1.78 -0.10
N ILE A 96 14.74 -2.76 0.03
CA ILE A 96 14.40 -4.18 0.10
C ILE A 96 14.32 -4.57 1.57
N ALA A 97 13.16 -5.06 2.00
CA ALA A 97 12.96 -5.58 3.35
C ALA A 97 12.91 -7.10 3.34
N GLY A 98 13.74 -7.74 4.17
CA GLY A 98 13.80 -9.20 4.29
C GLY A 98 13.04 -9.75 5.50
N VAL A 99 13.02 -11.07 5.65
CA VAL A 99 12.48 -11.74 6.84
C VAL A 99 13.13 -11.18 8.12
N GLY A 100 12.30 -10.86 9.11
CA GLY A 100 12.70 -10.25 10.39
C GLY A 100 12.79 -8.73 10.39
N ALA A 101 12.79 -8.09 9.21
CA ALA A 101 12.78 -6.63 9.10
C ALA A 101 11.56 -6.03 9.83
N PHE A 102 11.79 -4.92 10.54
CA PHE A 102 10.74 -4.15 11.17
C PHE A 102 10.23 -3.12 10.16
N ILE A 103 8.95 -3.20 9.83
CA ILE A 103 8.32 -2.31 8.87
C ILE A 103 7.03 -1.75 9.45
N CYS A 104 6.66 -0.58 8.97
CA CYS A 104 5.42 0.09 9.32
C CYS A 104 4.56 0.24 8.07
N ARG A 105 3.25 0.38 8.28
CA ARG A 105 2.27 0.57 7.24
C ARG A 105 1.43 1.77 7.58
N SER A 106 1.34 2.74 6.66
CA SER A 106 0.37 3.83 6.70
C SER A 106 -0.80 3.51 5.80
N SER A 107 -2.01 3.59 6.35
CA SER A 107 -3.22 3.21 5.63
C SER A 107 -4.47 3.90 6.21
N PHE A 108 -5.64 3.36 5.91
CA PHE A 108 -6.91 3.89 6.39
C PHE A 108 -7.12 3.74 7.89
N THR A 109 -6.60 2.68 8.50
CA THR A 109 -6.53 2.44 9.95
C THR A 109 -5.23 2.96 10.56
N HIS A 110 -4.70 4.04 9.99
CA HIS A 110 -3.48 4.71 10.46
C HIS A 110 -2.24 3.83 10.37
N ILE A 111 -1.27 4.13 11.23
CA ILE A 111 -0.02 3.41 11.33
C ILE A 111 -0.16 2.16 12.18
N ALA A 112 0.34 1.05 11.63
CA ALA A 112 0.67 -0.14 12.38
C ALA A 112 2.08 -0.59 12.00
N CYS A 113 2.83 -1.16 12.95
CA CYS A 113 4.17 -1.69 12.68
C CYS A 113 4.27 -3.15 13.08
N GLY A 114 5.11 -3.88 12.35
CA GLY A 114 5.20 -5.32 12.44
C GLY A 114 6.53 -5.83 11.91
N ARG A 115 6.61 -7.15 11.75
CA ARG A 115 7.79 -7.81 11.18
C ARG A 115 7.43 -8.70 10.01
N ILE A 116 8.30 -8.72 9.02
CA ILE A 116 8.20 -9.67 7.91
C ILE A 116 8.48 -11.07 8.44
N LEU A 117 7.52 -11.98 8.29
CA LEU A 117 7.61 -13.38 8.67
C LEU A 117 8.08 -14.25 7.52
N LEU A 118 7.52 -14.04 6.33
CA LEU A 118 7.78 -14.84 5.14
C LEU A 118 7.89 -13.91 3.94
N THR A 119 8.63 -14.34 2.92
CA THR A 119 8.75 -13.63 1.64
C THR A 119 8.43 -14.59 0.50
N GLY A 120 8.03 -14.06 -0.66
CA GLY A 120 7.84 -14.89 -1.86
C GLY A 120 6.60 -15.79 -1.81
N GLN A 121 5.59 -15.45 -1.03
CA GLN A 121 4.40 -16.26 -0.83
C GLN A 121 3.41 -16.11 -1.97
N THR A 122 2.60 -17.15 -2.16
CA THR A 122 1.50 -17.19 -3.12
C THR A 122 0.19 -17.27 -2.36
N VAL A 123 -0.73 -16.35 -2.65
CA VAL A 123 -2.03 -16.24 -1.97
C VAL A 123 -3.13 -16.29 -3.02
N LYS A 124 -4.25 -16.92 -2.71
CA LYS A 124 -5.46 -16.79 -3.50
C LYS A 124 -6.35 -15.73 -2.86
N ILE A 125 -6.66 -14.66 -3.59
CA ILE A 125 -7.57 -13.60 -3.17
C ILE A 125 -8.99 -14.05 -3.55
N GLU A 126 -9.87 -14.22 -2.56
CA GLU A 126 -11.21 -14.76 -2.79
C GLU A 126 -12.08 -13.77 -3.58
N GLU A 127 -11.89 -12.47 -3.35
CA GLU A 127 -12.70 -11.39 -3.92
C GLU A 127 -12.55 -11.28 -5.44
N THR A 128 -11.35 -11.52 -5.97
CA THR A 128 -11.06 -11.44 -7.41
C THR A 128 -10.93 -12.81 -8.07
N ALA A 129 -10.97 -13.89 -7.27
CA ALA A 129 -10.54 -15.24 -7.67
C ALA A 129 -9.12 -15.31 -8.26
N GLY A 130 -8.33 -14.23 -8.14
CA GLY A 130 -6.95 -14.15 -8.56
C GLY A 130 -6.05 -14.92 -7.59
N ILE A 131 -5.09 -15.66 -8.14
CA ILE A 131 -3.88 -16.01 -7.38
C ILE A 131 -3.03 -14.73 -7.33
N VAL A 132 -2.15 -14.51 -6.35
CA VAL A 132 -1.13 -13.45 -6.33
C VAL A 132 0.17 -14.06 -5.82
N PHE A 133 1.28 -13.82 -6.52
CA PHE A 133 2.59 -14.42 -6.22
C PHE A 133 3.56 -13.37 -5.68
N ASN A 134 4.65 -13.84 -5.07
CA ASN A 134 5.76 -13.02 -4.60
C ASN A 134 5.40 -12.01 -3.50
N LEU A 135 4.36 -12.32 -2.71
CA LEU A 135 3.94 -11.50 -1.58
C LEU A 135 4.80 -11.75 -0.35
N ASP A 136 5.03 -10.69 0.41
CA ASP A 136 5.64 -10.77 1.72
C ASP A 136 4.56 -10.77 2.80
N VAL A 137 4.77 -11.57 3.84
CA VAL A 137 3.82 -11.80 4.92
C VAL A 137 4.32 -11.08 6.16
N ILE A 138 3.49 -10.21 6.72
CA ILE A 138 3.85 -9.38 7.87
C ILE A 138 2.94 -9.70 9.03
N SER A 139 3.51 -9.82 10.23
CA SER A 139 2.72 -9.91 11.45
C SER A 139 2.78 -8.60 12.21
N PHE A 140 1.61 -8.10 12.57
CA PHE A 140 1.42 -6.94 13.45
C PHE A 140 1.11 -7.42 14.87
N SER A 141 1.65 -6.73 15.87
CA SER A 141 1.37 -7.01 17.29
C SER A 141 0.11 -6.29 17.79
N ASP A 142 -0.17 -5.10 17.27
CA ASP A 142 -1.07 -4.17 17.97
C ASP A 142 -2.39 -3.96 17.21
N THR A 143 -2.32 -3.70 15.91
CA THR A 143 -3.49 -3.36 15.09
C THR A 143 -3.63 -4.31 13.91
N ALA A 144 -4.80 -4.93 13.79
CA ALA A 144 -5.16 -5.76 12.65
C ALA A 144 -5.34 -4.89 11.40
N PRO A 145 -4.79 -5.29 10.24
CA PRO A 145 -5.22 -4.69 8.99
C PRO A 145 -6.72 -4.95 8.77
N GLN A 146 -7.44 -3.93 8.34
CA GLN A 146 -8.87 -3.96 8.09
C GLN A 146 -9.19 -3.69 6.62
N MET A 147 -10.43 -3.97 6.25
CA MET A 147 -10.97 -3.56 4.95
C MET A 147 -10.84 -2.04 4.78
N GLY A 148 -10.25 -1.62 3.66
CA GLY A 148 -9.96 -0.22 3.36
C GLY A 148 -8.49 0.17 3.53
N ASP A 149 -7.67 -0.69 4.15
CA ASP A 149 -6.22 -0.42 4.26
C ASP A 149 -5.44 -0.76 3.00
N VAL A 150 -6.06 -1.56 2.12
CA VAL A 150 -5.49 -2.02 0.86
C VAL A 150 -5.03 -0.82 0.01
N GLY A 151 -3.89 -0.96 -0.65
CA GLY A 151 -3.21 0.13 -1.34
C GLY A 151 -2.39 1.02 -0.41
N GLY A 152 -2.45 0.80 0.91
CA GLY A 152 -1.65 1.53 1.89
C GLY A 152 -0.15 1.28 1.73
N ALA A 153 0.64 2.30 2.06
CA ALA A 153 2.10 2.27 1.93
C ALA A 153 2.75 1.47 3.05
N TYR A 154 3.66 0.57 2.72
CA TYR A 154 4.64 0.03 3.65
C TYR A 154 5.96 0.79 3.55
N PHE A 155 6.57 1.04 4.70
CA PHE A 155 7.84 1.74 4.80
C PHE A 155 8.70 1.20 5.95
N ALA A 156 10.00 1.46 5.85
CA ALA A 156 10.97 1.25 6.91
C ALA A 156 11.66 2.57 7.25
N PHE A 157 11.98 2.79 8.52
CA PHE A 157 12.79 3.95 8.89
C PHE A 157 14.20 3.80 8.34
N ASP A 158 14.73 4.89 7.78
CA ASP A 158 16.12 4.93 7.35
C ASP A 158 17.06 5.05 8.56
N ASN A 159 18.37 5.12 8.32
CA ASN A 159 19.37 5.21 9.39
C ASN A 159 19.24 6.50 10.24
N SER A 160 18.56 7.53 9.74
CA SER A 160 18.31 8.77 10.50
C SER A 160 17.16 8.61 11.50
N HIS A 161 16.31 7.61 11.33
CA HIS A 161 15.06 7.39 12.06
C HIS A 161 14.04 8.54 11.98
N THR A 162 14.29 9.55 11.13
CA THR A 162 13.36 10.66 10.89
C THR A 162 12.71 10.60 9.52
N ASP A 163 13.40 9.98 8.56
CA ASP A 163 12.93 9.75 7.20
C ASP A 163 12.70 8.25 6.97
N VAL A 164 12.06 7.90 5.85
CA VAL A 164 11.65 6.53 5.55
C VAL A 164 11.96 6.11 4.11
N ASP A 165 12.20 4.83 3.94
CA ASP A 165 12.23 4.17 2.64
C ASP A 165 10.89 3.46 2.40
N ALA A 166 10.32 3.65 1.21
CA ALA A 166 9.17 2.86 0.77
C ALA A 166 9.62 1.41 0.54
N VAL A 167 8.87 0.42 1.03
CA VAL A 167 9.23 -1.01 0.90
C VAL A 167 8.15 -1.84 0.21
N GLY A 168 6.91 -1.37 0.15
CA GLY A 168 5.85 -2.10 -0.53
C GLY A 168 4.46 -1.48 -0.39
N ILE A 169 3.46 -2.23 -0.83
CA ILE A 169 2.06 -1.83 -0.87
C ILE A 169 1.20 -2.91 -0.22
N HIS A 170 0.18 -2.51 0.52
CA HIS A 170 -0.74 -3.44 1.16
C HIS A 170 -1.71 -4.08 0.17
N VAL A 171 -1.69 -5.41 0.12
CA VAL A 171 -2.53 -6.22 -0.76
C VAL A 171 -3.78 -6.71 -0.02
N GLY A 172 -3.62 -7.16 1.22
CA GLY A 172 -4.74 -7.66 2.00
C GLY A 172 -4.30 -8.26 3.31
N SER A 173 -5.22 -8.92 4.00
CA SER A 173 -4.95 -9.57 5.27
C SER A 173 -5.38 -11.01 5.28
N GLY A 174 -4.86 -11.75 6.24
CA GLY A 174 -5.20 -13.13 6.48
C GLY A 174 -4.99 -13.48 7.94
N CYS A 175 -5.12 -14.76 8.24
CA CYS A 175 -4.87 -15.29 9.57
C CYS A 175 -3.89 -16.47 9.47
N LEU A 176 -3.07 -16.67 10.50
CA LEU A 176 -2.30 -17.91 10.61
C LEU A 176 -3.21 -19.00 11.16
N GLN A 177 -3.37 -20.08 10.38
CA GLN A 177 -4.06 -21.28 10.83
C GLN A 177 -3.05 -22.39 11.08
N TYR A 178 -2.90 -22.79 12.34
CA TYR A 178 -2.13 -23.97 12.72
C TYR A 178 -3.05 -25.20 12.80
N PRO A 179 -2.61 -26.39 12.35
CA PRO A 179 -3.37 -27.62 12.55
C PRO A 179 -3.72 -27.82 14.04
N GLY A 180 -4.99 -28.06 14.34
CA GLY A 180 -5.47 -28.29 15.71
C GLY A 180 -5.77 -27.03 16.54
N TYR A 181 -5.53 -25.84 16.00
CA TYR A 181 -5.98 -24.58 16.61
C TYR A 181 -7.33 -24.13 16.01
N PRO A 182 -8.17 -23.39 16.76
CA PRO A 182 -9.41 -22.85 16.23
C PRO A 182 -9.15 -22.00 14.98
N PRO A 183 -10.09 -21.96 14.02
CA PRO A 183 -9.95 -21.17 12.80
C PRO A 183 -9.68 -19.70 13.14
N CYS A 184 -8.64 -19.14 12.52
CA CYS A 184 -8.19 -17.76 12.64
C CYS A 184 -8.13 -17.22 14.08
N THR A 185 -7.01 -17.48 14.78
CA THR A 185 -6.63 -16.57 15.88
C THR A 185 -6.34 -15.19 15.30
N SER A 186 -6.55 -14.11 16.07
CA SER A 186 -6.31 -12.72 15.66
C SER A 186 -4.82 -12.38 15.49
N THR A 187 -4.00 -13.32 15.00
CA THR A 187 -2.67 -12.97 14.52
C THR A 187 -2.86 -12.17 13.24
N ASN A 188 -2.68 -10.86 13.40
CA ASN A 188 -2.87 -9.82 12.41
C ASN A 188 -1.84 -9.97 11.30
N VAL A 189 -2.11 -10.85 10.34
CA VAL A 189 -1.24 -11.04 9.20
C VAL A 189 -1.71 -10.18 8.05
N ALA A 190 -0.75 -9.49 7.44
CA ALA A 190 -0.93 -8.79 6.18
C ALA A 190 -0.07 -9.39 5.09
N PHE A 191 -0.53 -9.17 3.87
CA PHE A 191 0.22 -9.35 2.65
C PHE A 191 0.68 -7.99 2.12
N MET A 192 1.94 -7.95 1.71
CA MET A 192 2.57 -6.81 1.06
C MET A 192 3.11 -7.24 -0.29
N GLU A 193 2.86 -6.42 -1.30
CA GLU A 193 3.57 -6.47 -2.57
C GLU A 193 4.86 -5.65 -2.45
N PRO A 194 6.06 -6.25 -2.56
CA PRO A 194 7.33 -5.53 -2.39
C PRO A 194 7.62 -4.54 -3.52
N ILE A 195 8.12 -3.36 -3.19
CA ILE A 195 8.29 -2.28 -4.17
C ILE A 195 9.47 -2.51 -5.14
N ASP A 196 10.48 -3.25 -4.69
CA ASP A 196 11.67 -3.61 -5.46
C ASP A 196 11.34 -4.54 -6.63
N ARG A 197 10.27 -5.33 -6.53
CA ARG A 197 9.85 -6.26 -7.57
C ARG A 197 8.98 -5.62 -8.63
N THR A 198 8.57 -4.37 -8.40
CA THR A 198 7.38 -3.82 -9.03
C THR A 198 7.64 -2.51 -9.74
N LEU A 199 8.55 -1.69 -9.22
CA LEU A 199 9.06 -0.51 -9.90
C LEU A 199 9.59 -0.80 -11.31
N PHE A 200 10.24 -1.95 -11.51
CA PHE A 200 10.76 -2.36 -12.83
C PHE A 200 9.67 -2.65 -13.86
N SER A 201 8.43 -2.94 -13.44
CA SER A 201 7.33 -3.27 -14.36
C SER A 201 6.75 -2.04 -15.07
N TYR A 202 6.88 -0.86 -14.48
CA TYR A 202 6.41 0.39 -15.08
C TYR A 202 7.36 0.91 -16.19
N ASP A 203 8.65 0.57 -16.12
CA ASP A 203 9.71 1.12 -16.97
C ASP A 203 9.90 0.41 -18.33
N CYS A 204 9.04 -0.55 -18.69
CA CYS A 204 9.24 -1.39 -19.89
C CYS A 204 8.54 -0.86 -21.17
N GLY A 205 8.25 0.44 -21.25
CA GLY A 205 7.42 1.03 -22.31
C GLY A 205 7.97 2.31 -22.92
N SER A 206 9.19 2.27 -23.47
CA SER A 206 9.66 3.23 -24.49
C SER A 206 10.23 2.49 -25.69
#